data_AF-A0A374P3N5-F1
#
_entry.id   AF-A0A374P3N5-F1
#
_cell.length_a   1.000
_cell.length_b   1.000
_cell.length_c   1.000
_cell.angle_alpha   90.00
_cell.angle_beta   90.00
_cell.angle_gamma   90.00
#
_symmetry.space_group_name_H-M   'P 1'
#
loop_
_entity.id
_entity.type
_entity.pdbx_description
1 polymer ?
#
loop_
_entity_poly.entity_id
_entity_poly.type
_entity_poly.pdbx_seq_one_letter_code
_entity_poly.pdbx_strand_id
1 'polypeptide(L)'
;MERIRYYVELPEFKGRNVPIAEIAKAIGKDAQYIRYGLQKGIFTFGYAVKLENSSEYNYYCPDRKVWEETGYFKPEEETKDNEKTLA
;
A
#
# COMPACT_ATOMS: atom_id res chain seq x y z
N MET A 1 -22.08 -20.45 -24.81
CA MET A 1 -20.84 -20.08 -24.11
C MET A 1 -21.10 -20.22 -22.62
N GLU A 2 -20.54 -21.25 -21.99
CA GLU A 2 -20.57 -21.38 -20.54
C GLU A 2 -19.72 -20.27 -19.91
N ARG A 3 -20.24 -19.64 -18.85
CA ARG A 3 -19.49 -18.62 -18.10
C ARG A 3 -18.58 -19.32 -17.11
N ILE A 4 -17.31 -19.42 -17.45
CA ILE A 4 -16.27 -19.88 -16.52
C ILE A 4 -16.17 -18.86 -15.38
N ARG A 5 -16.41 -19.30 -14.14
CA ARG A 5 -16.20 -18.49 -12.94
C ARG A 5 -14.85 -18.85 -12.35
N TYR A 6 -14.00 -17.85 -12.20
CA TYR A 6 -12.73 -17.99 -11.50
C TYR A 6 -12.92 -17.51 -10.05
N TYR A 7 -12.49 -18.34 -9.10
CA TYR A 7 -12.46 -17.99 -7.69
C TYR A 7 -11.02 -17.63 -7.34
N VAL A 8 -10.82 -16.41 -6.84
CA VAL A 8 -9.52 -15.92 -6.37
C VAL A 8 -9.61 -15.81 -4.86
N GLU A 9 -8.70 -16.48 -4.15
CA GLU A 9 -8.56 -16.31 -2.70
C GLU A 9 -7.92 -14.95 -2.45
N LEU A 10 -8.71 -14.04 -1.88
CA LEU A 10 -8.26 -12.71 -1.49
C LEU A 10 -7.49 -12.82 -0.18
N PRO A 11 -6.33 -12.18 -0.06
CA PRO A 11 -5.67 -12.10 1.21
C PRO A 11 -6.47 -11.29 2.24
N GLU A 12 -6.18 -11.49 3.53
CA GLU A 12 -6.77 -10.67 4.60
C GLU A 12 -6.21 -9.24 4.54
N PHE A 13 -7.03 -8.31 4.05
CA PHE A 13 -6.73 -6.88 4.08
C PHE A 13 -7.14 -6.30 5.43
N LYS A 14 -6.20 -5.70 6.15
CA LYS A 14 -6.44 -5.06 7.44
C LYS A 14 -6.70 -3.56 7.32
N GLY A 15 -6.65 -3.02 6.09
CA GLY A 15 -6.84 -1.59 5.85
C GLY A 15 -5.63 -0.75 6.27
N ARG A 16 -4.44 -1.37 6.38
CA ARG A 16 -3.23 -0.69 6.82
C ARG A 16 -2.71 0.29 5.77
N ASN A 17 -2.03 1.34 6.23
CA ASN A 17 -1.32 2.26 5.34
C ASN A 17 0.01 1.63 4.91
N VAL A 18 0.13 1.28 3.63
CA VAL A 18 1.37 0.70 3.09
C VAL A 18 2.39 1.81 2.83
N PRO A 19 3.62 1.71 3.38
CA PRO A 19 4.64 2.72 3.14
C PRO A 19 5.08 2.69 1.67
N ILE A 20 5.29 3.88 1.09
CA ILE A 20 5.65 4.03 -0.34
C ILE A 20 6.91 3.22 -0.72
N ALA A 21 7.88 3.11 0.20
CA ALA A 21 9.09 2.33 -0.02
C ALA A 21 8.79 0.83 -0.26
N GLU A 22 7.77 0.30 0.40
CA GLU A 22 7.34 -1.09 0.24
C GLU A 22 6.63 -1.28 -1.11
N ILE A 23 5.77 -0.34 -1.49
CA ILE A 23 5.13 -0.31 -2.81
C ILE A 23 6.18 -0.18 -3.93
N ALA A 24 7.17 0.68 -3.74
CA ALA A 24 8.28 0.89 -4.68
C ALA A 24 9.06 -0.41 -4.93
N LYS A 25 9.37 -1.13 -3.85
CA LYS A 25 10.01 -2.44 -3.93
C LYS A 25 9.13 -3.48 -4.62
N ALA A 26 7.82 -3.45 -4.39
CA ALA A 26 6.87 -4.37 -5.02
C ALA A 26 6.74 -4.16 -6.53
N ILE A 27 6.63 -2.90 -6.97
CA ILE A 27 6.50 -2.54 -8.39
C ILE A 27 7.87 -2.63 -9.10
N GLY A 28 8.98 -2.65 -8.35
CA GLY A 28 10.33 -2.56 -8.92
C GLY A 28 10.62 -1.17 -9.51
N LYS A 29 10.03 -0.13 -8.91
CA LYS A 29 10.20 1.28 -9.30
C LYS A 29 10.75 2.09 -8.13
N ASP A 30 11.21 3.29 -8.43
CA ASP A 30 11.71 4.20 -7.40
C ASP A 30 10.58 4.79 -6.53
N ALA A 31 10.85 5.06 -5.26
CA ALA A 31 9.86 5.66 -4.36
C ALA A 31 9.44 7.08 -4.80
N GLN A 32 10.34 7.86 -5.41
CA GLN A 32 10.00 9.17 -5.99
C GLN A 32 9.04 9.02 -7.17
N TYR A 33 9.15 7.96 -7.97
CA TYR A 33 8.21 7.70 -9.07
C TYR A 33 6.79 7.52 -8.54
N ILE A 34 6.62 6.76 -7.46
CA ILE A 34 5.31 6.58 -6.80
C ILE A 34 4.81 7.90 -6.22
N ARG A 35 5.66 8.63 -5.49
CA ARG A 35 5.29 9.95 -4.93
C ARG A 35 4.81 10.91 -6.01
N TYR A 36 5.56 11.01 -7.11
CA TYR A 36 5.22 11.88 -8.23
C TYR A 36 3.89 11.48 -8.87
N GLY A 37 3.68 10.18 -9.12
CA GLY A 37 2.42 9.71 -9.69
C GLY A 37 1.22 9.90 -8.76
N LEU A 38 1.38 9.76 -7.44
CA LEU A 38 0.33 10.04 -6.47
C LEU A 38 -0.01 11.54 -6.42
N GLN A 39 1.01 12.41 -6.44
CA GLN A 39 0.81 13.86 -6.50
C GLN A 39 0.11 14.32 -7.79
N LYS A 40 0.37 13.63 -8.91
CA LYS A 40 -0.26 13.89 -10.20
C LYS A 40 -1.64 13.23 -10.35
N GLY A 41 -2.06 12.38 -9.42
CA GLY A 41 -3.31 11.61 -9.52
C GLY A 41 -3.28 10.53 -10.60
N ILE A 42 -2.10 10.03 -10.97
CA ILE A 42 -1.93 8.95 -11.96
C ILE A 42 -2.29 7.60 -11.35
N PHE A 43 -1.88 7.37 -10.10
CA PHE A 43 -2.18 6.14 -9.37
C PHE A 43 -3.51 6.27 -8.63
N THR A 44 -4.38 5.27 -8.75
CA THR A 44 -5.67 5.24 -8.03
C THR A 44 -5.58 4.51 -6.69
N PHE A 45 -4.48 3.78 -6.48
CA PHE A 45 -4.27 2.97 -5.29
C PHE A 45 -3.93 3.76 -4.03
N GLY A 46 -3.63 5.04 -4.13
CA GLY A 46 -3.26 5.88 -3.00
C GLY A 46 -3.65 7.34 -3.19
N TYR A 47 -3.50 8.11 -2.12
CA TYR A 47 -3.85 9.52 -2.04
C TYR A 47 -2.62 10.32 -1.62
N ALA A 48 -2.37 11.44 -2.29
CA ALA A 48 -1.41 12.45 -1.87
C ALA A 48 -2.17 13.69 -1.38
N VAL A 49 -1.92 14.10 -0.14
CA VAL A 49 -2.48 15.31 0.46
C VAL A 49 -1.34 16.27 0.73
N LYS A 50 -1.38 17.44 0.10
CA LYS A 50 -0.44 18.52 0.38
C LYS A 50 -0.86 19.24 1.65
N LEU A 51 0.07 19.48 2.58
CA LEU A 51 -0.21 20.33 3.73
C LEU A 51 -0.25 21.79 3.30
N GLU A 52 -1.28 22.53 3.70
CA GLU A 52 -1.49 23.94 3.30
C GLU A 52 -0.34 24.87 3.69
N ASN A 53 0.45 24.51 4.70
CA ASN A 53 1.57 25.30 5.22
C ASN A 53 2.95 24.63 5.07
N SER A 54 3.08 23.58 4.25
CA SER A 54 4.35 22.88 4.08
C SER A 54 4.59 22.45 2.63
N SER A 55 5.86 22.29 2.29
CA SER A 55 6.31 21.60 1.07
C SER A 55 6.19 20.08 1.18
N GLU A 56 5.75 19.58 2.34
CA GLU A 56 5.56 18.17 2.62
C GLU A 56 4.19 17.66 2.13
N TYR A 57 4.19 16.41 1.70
CA TYR A 57 3.01 15.68 1.26
C TYR A 57 2.81 14.50 2.19
N ASN A 58 1.58 14.32 2.65
CA ASN A 58 1.14 13.11 3.30
C ASN A 58 0.62 12.11 2.26
N TYR A 59 0.96 10.85 2.45
CA TYR A 59 0.56 9.78 1.56
C TYR A 59 -0.24 8.74 2.33
N TYR A 60 -1.39 8.38 1.78
CA TYR A 60 -2.25 7.33 2.30
C TYR A 60 -2.50 6.29 1.21
N CYS A 61 -1.99 5.08 1.42
CA CYS A 61 -2.05 3.98 0.47
C CYS A 61 -2.68 2.75 1.14
N PRO A 62 -4.00 2.54 0.99
CA PRO A 62 -4.67 1.36 1.52
C PRO A 62 -4.11 0.07 0.90
N ASP A 63 -3.75 -0.90 1.74
CA ASP A 63 -3.26 -2.24 1.35
C ASP A 63 -4.11 -2.92 0.26
N ARG A 64 -5.44 -2.90 0.41
CA ARG A 64 -6.36 -3.48 -0.56
C ARG A 64 -6.22 -2.88 -1.95
N LYS A 65 -6.20 -1.54 -2.05
CA LYS A 65 -6.12 -0.86 -3.35
C LYS A 65 -4.76 -1.06 -4.01
N VAL A 66 -3.70 -1.07 -3.20
CA VAL A 66 -2.35 -1.36 -3.68
C VAL A 66 -2.30 -2.78 -4.25
N TRP A 67 -2.87 -3.77 -3.56
CA TRP A 67 -2.95 -5.14 -4.08
C TRP A 67 -3.75 -5.24 -5.38
N GLU A 68 -4.89 -4.55 -5.49
CA GLU A 68 -5.73 -4.57 -6.69
C GLU A 68 -5.00 -4.05 -7.93
N GLU A 69 -4.15 -3.02 -7.81
CA GLU A 69 -3.42 -2.47 -8.97
C GLU A 69 -2.04 -3.10 -9.20
N THR A 70 -1.31 -3.46 -8.14
CA THR A 70 0.08 -3.89 -8.27
C THR A 70 0.27 -5.39 -8.08
N GLY A 71 -0.78 -6.12 -7.66
CA GLY A 71 -0.70 -7.52 -7.24
C GLY A 71 0.12 -7.73 -5.97
N TYR A 72 0.43 -6.65 -5.22
CA TYR A 72 1.29 -6.71 -4.06
C TYR A 72 0.54 -7.24 -2.84
N PHE A 73 0.94 -8.39 -2.33
CA PHE A 73 0.51 -8.87 -1.02
C PHE A 73 1.71 -9.10 -0.12
N LYS A 74 1.71 -8.45 1.05
CA LYS A 74 2.55 -8.83 2.17
C LYS A 74 1.64 -9.00 3.38
N PRO A 75 1.52 -10.22 3.92
CA PRO A 75 0.84 -10.42 5.18
C PRO A 75 1.57 -9.58 6.23
N GLU A 76 0.79 -8.88 7.05
CA GLU A 76 1.34 -8.24 8.23
C GLU A 76 1.87 -9.37 9.11
N GLU A 77 3.20 -9.55 9.12
CA GLU A 77 3.83 -10.44 10.08
C GLU A 77 3.37 -9.93 11.44
N GLU A 78 2.56 -10.73 12.14
CA GLU A 78 2.24 -10.45 13.53
C GLU A 78 3.58 -10.35 14.24
N THR A 79 4.01 -9.12 14.54
CA THR A 79 5.09 -8.94 15.50
C THR A 79 4.54 -9.55 16.78
N LYS A 80 5.05 -10.73 17.11
CA LYS A 80 4.96 -11.27 18.46
C LYS A 80 5.79 -10.33 19.32
N ASP A 81 5.22 -9.17 19.65
CA ASP A 81 5.66 -8.31 20.74
C ASP A 81 5.29 -9.01 22.07
N ASN A 82 5.87 -10.19 22.28
CA ASN A 82 5.90 -10.88 23.56
C ASN A 82 7.31 -10.69 24.12
N GLU A 83 7.37 -10.08 25.31
CA GLU A 83 8.55 -9.79 26.15
C GLU A 83 9.48 -8.67 25.64
N LYS A 84 9.71 -7.57 26.36
CA LYS A 84 9.85 -7.45 27.82
C LYS A 84 9.35 -6.11 28.36
N THR A 85 8.34 -6.19 29.21
CA THR A 85 8.19 -5.29 30.35
C THR A 85 9.08 -5.81 31.48
N LEU A 86 9.73 -4.90 32.20
CA LEU A 86 10.51 -5.06 33.45
C LEU A 86 11.96 -5.61 33.35
N ALA A 87 12.91 -4.67 33.41
CA ALA A 87 14.05 -4.72 34.33
C ALA A 87 14.44 -3.28 34.70
#